data_AF-A0A101I1R7-F1
#
_entry.id   AF-A0A101I1R7-F1
#
_cell.length_a   1.000
_cell.length_b   1.000
_cell.length_c   1.000
_cell.angle_alpha   90.00
_cell.angle_beta   90.00
_cell.angle_gamma   90.00
#
_symmetry.space_group_name_H-M   'P 1'
#
loop_
_entity.id
_entity.type
_entity.pdbx_description
1 polymer ?
#
loop_
_entity_poly.entity_id
_entity_poly.type
_entity_poly.pdbx_seq_one_letter_code
_entity_poly.pdbx_strand_id
1 'polypeptide(L)'
;MRFSRTFIPTAREAQKGLSDPSVARLSRAGYMSVDPETREMKLLPLGYMLWDRVISAFHGLALEAGIQVVDFGDMAEDSLSISKKLVKSYRQLPLSFAGGDLRRVKACGFATGPDEAALCRDGFLDIVRKISAEAGLTPRDGQTIEEGRHYVAIPSGKGAWHGKEGFVCSSCSWCGDDAAPTGPVVRASGEGKPLQEIETPGADTIAELCRQLGVSPDQTLKTMFYAAEQGGSKEILAVLARGDHQVNDRKLSHVLGGAVVRFADPLEIREAVGDLAGYLGPIGLPSGIRVLADSRVEGSHSLVTGANKPGFHLLNACWGRDYKASMVGDLVSIQEDFSCPSCGSPILPSHLASVAVAMTDPEPSELTFQGENGEVGRAYRWEGTLCVTPLALALAGGEKVPSRFAPFEANVLIASMKNDDAVSLGNILAERLEEKGIRVLLDDRDERAGVKFSDAELIGVPVTIVAGREASEGVVEAWMPDGSRGELPADAVPDQVLRWVR
;
A
#
# COMPACT_ATOMS: atom_id res chain seq x y z
N MET A 1 17.20 -25.76 -16.94
CA MET A 1 16.11 -25.57 -17.96
C MET A 1 16.69 -24.96 -19.24
N ARG A 2 16.27 -25.39 -20.44
CA ARG A 2 16.80 -24.89 -21.73
C ARG A 2 15.98 -23.72 -22.28
N PHE A 3 16.62 -22.61 -22.63
CA PHE A 3 15.96 -21.44 -23.24
C PHE A 3 15.24 -21.83 -24.52
N SER A 4 15.88 -22.62 -25.40
CA SER A 4 15.27 -23.08 -26.66
C SER A 4 13.94 -23.84 -26.51
N ARG A 5 13.60 -24.30 -25.31
CA ARG A 5 12.39 -25.06 -25.00
C ARG A 5 11.42 -24.33 -24.07
N THR A 6 11.72 -23.08 -23.72
CA THR A 6 10.89 -22.27 -22.82
C THR A 6 10.32 -21.09 -23.59
N PHE A 7 9.02 -20.83 -23.45
CA PHE A 7 8.37 -19.69 -24.09
C PHE A 7 8.76 -18.39 -23.37
N ILE A 8 9.81 -17.73 -23.86
CA ILE A 8 10.33 -16.45 -23.36
C ILE A 8 10.39 -15.46 -24.54
N PRO A 9 9.26 -14.85 -24.93
CA PRO A 9 9.19 -13.97 -26.09
C PRO A 9 9.73 -12.57 -25.75
N THR A 10 11.04 -12.41 -25.75
CA THR A 10 11.65 -11.10 -25.52
C THR A 10 11.35 -10.13 -26.68
N ALA A 11 11.23 -8.84 -26.37
CA ALA A 11 10.93 -7.80 -27.34
C ALA A 11 11.88 -6.60 -27.23
N ARG A 12 12.34 -6.11 -28.38
CA ARG A 12 13.23 -4.93 -28.46
C ARG A 12 12.56 -3.66 -27.97
N GLU A 13 11.27 -3.49 -28.22
CA GLU A 13 10.51 -2.29 -27.84
C GLU A 13 9.35 -2.67 -26.92
N ALA A 14 8.99 -1.74 -26.04
CA ALA A 14 7.79 -1.89 -25.21
C ALA A 14 6.55 -1.79 -26.08
N GLN A 15 5.51 -2.53 -25.70
CA GLN A 15 4.19 -2.34 -26.27
C GLN A 15 3.72 -0.90 -26.03
N LYS A 16 3.22 -0.26 -27.10
CA LYS A 16 2.67 1.10 -27.02
C LYS A 16 1.51 1.16 -26.03
N GLY A 17 1.42 2.25 -25.28
CA GLY A 17 0.33 2.49 -24.32
C GLY A 17 0.61 2.01 -22.90
N LEU A 18 1.72 1.30 -22.64
CA LEU A 18 2.12 0.94 -21.28
C LEU A 18 2.85 2.11 -20.60
N SER A 19 2.17 2.76 -19.65
CA SER A 19 2.73 3.89 -18.87
C SER A 19 3.58 3.47 -17.68
N ASP A 20 3.36 2.25 -17.14
CA ASP A 20 4.09 1.73 -15.99
C ASP A 20 5.44 1.15 -16.46
N PRO A 21 6.59 1.69 -16.00
CA PRO A 21 7.90 1.23 -16.44
C PRO A 21 8.20 -0.23 -16.09
N SER A 22 7.77 -0.71 -14.93
CA SER A 22 7.99 -2.09 -14.49
C SER A 22 7.18 -3.06 -15.35
N VAL A 23 5.91 -2.72 -15.62
CA VAL A 23 5.05 -3.53 -16.51
C VAL A 23 5.61 -3.55 -17.93
N ALA A 24 6.05 -2.40 -18.45
CA ALA A 24 6.66 -2.31 -19.78
C ALA A 24 7.95 -3.14 -19.89
N ARG A 25 8.83 -3.09 -18.88
CA ARG A 25 10.05 -3.92 -18.82
C ARG A 25 9.69 -5.41 -18.79
N LEU A 26 8.80 -5.83 -17.90
CA LEU A 26 8.46 -7.24 -17.74
C LEU A 26 7.73 -7.83 -18.95
N SER A 27 6.91 -7.02 -19.62
CA SER A 27 6.32 -7.41 -20.89
C SER A 27 7.40 -7.64 -21.95
N ARG A 28 8.36 -6.72 -22.10
CA ARG A 28 9.51 -6.88 -23.00
C ARG A 28 10.40 -8.07 -22.64
N ALA A 29 10.57 -8.35 -21.36
CA ALA A 29 11.40 -9.45 -20.87
C ALA A 29 10.72 -10.82 -20.98
N GLY A 30 9.50 -10.90 -21.51
CA GLY A 30 8.78 -12.17 -21.67
C GLY A 30 8.24 -12.73 -20.36
N TYR A 31 8.08 -11.91 -19.31
CA TYR A 31 7.42 -12.34 -18.07
C TYR A 31 5.89 -12.33 -18.19
N MET A 32 5.33 -11.45 -19.02
CA MET A 32 3.89 -11.32 -19.16
C MET A 32 3.47 -10.77 -20.52
N SER A 33 2.27 -11.14 -20.95
CA SER A 33 1.51 -10.42 -21.97
C SER A 33 0.56 -9.47 -21.27
N VAL A 34 0.42 -8.25 -21.80
CA VAL A 34 -0.39 -7.21 -21.15
C VAL A 34 -1.30 -6.57 -22.18
N ASP A 35 -2.55 -6.35 -21.79
CA ASP A 35 -3.48 -5.50 -22.53
C ASP A 35 -3.41 -4.07 -21.94
N PRO A 36 -2.90 -3.06 -22.67
CA PRO A 36 -2.77 -1.69 -22.18
C PRO A 36 -4.11 -1.00 -21.90
N GLU A 37 -5.19 -1.42 -22.58
CA GLU A 37 -6.52 -0.82 -22.44
C GLU A 37 -7.23 -1.38 -21.21
N THR A 38 -7.26 -2.71 -21.08
CA THR A 38 -7.95 -3.38 -19.97
C THR A 38 -7.08 -3.54 -18.73
N ARG A 39 -5.76 -3.35 -18.86
CA ARG A 39 -4.73 -3.66 -17.85
C ARG A 39 -4.68 -5.14 -17.44
N GLU A 40 -5.26 -6.02 -18.25
CA GLU A 40 -5.20 -7.46 -18.01
C GLU A 40 -3.76 -7.94 -18.20
N MET A 41 -3.23 -8.66 -17.20
CA MET A 41 -1.90 -9.26 -17.23
C MET A 41 -2.01 -10.77 -17.33
N LYS A 42 -1.39 -11.38 -18.34
CA LYS A 42 -1.27 -12.83 -18.48
C LYS A 42 0.18 -13.23 -18.24
N LEU A 43 0.42 -13.96 -17.14
CA LEU A 43 1.77 -14.39 -16.80
C LEU A 43 2.25 -15.45 -17.80
N LEU A 44 3.44 -15.23 -18.35
CA LEU A 44 4.19 -16.20 -19.12
C LEU A 44 5.09 -17.03 -18.17
N PRO A 45 5.82 -18.06 -18.61
CA PRO A 45 6.58 -18.94 -17.72
C PRO A 45 7.46 -18.20 -16.69
N LEU A 46 8.21 -17.17 -17.09
CA LEU A 46 9.03 -16.40 -16.16
C LEU A 46 8.21 -15.63 -15.13
N GLY A 47 7.10 -15.02 -15.56
CA GLY A 47 6.17 -14.33 -14.66
C GLY A 47 5.50 -15.27 -13.68
N TYR A 48 5.06 -16.45 -14.14
CA TYR A 48 4.49 -17.48 -13.28
C TYR A 48 5.50 -17.87 -12.19
N MET A 49 6.73 -18.19 -12.58
CA MET A 49 7.79 -18.57 -11.63
C MET A 49 8.08 -17.47 -10.61
N LEU A 50 8.15 -16.20 -11.03
CA LEU A 50 8.37 -15.09 -10.10
C LEU A 50 7.21 -14.94 -9.10
N TRP A 51 5.96 -14.98 -9.57
CA TRP A 51 4.78 -14.87 -8.70
C TRP A 51 4.71 -16.04 -7.70
N ASP A 52 4.91 -17.26 -8.20
CA ASP A 52 4.96 -18.48 -7.38
C ASP A 52 6.06 -18.43 -6.31
N ARG A 53 7.21 -17.81 -6.62
CA ARG A 53 8.30 -17.61 -5.66
C ARG A 53 7.95 -16.66 -4.54
N VAL A 54 7.24 -15.58 -4.85
CA VAL A 54 6.73 -14.64 -3.82
C VAL A 54 5.77 -15.36 -2.88
N ILE A 55 4.85 -16.17 -3.43
CA ILE A 55 3.90 -16.95 -2.65
C ILE A 55 4.60 -18.01 -1.82
N SER A 56 5.55 -18.74 -2.40
CA SER A 56 6.33 -19.77 -1.69
C SER A 56 7.14 -19.17 -0.54
N ALA A 57 7.73 -17.99 -0.75
CA ALA A 57 8.44 -17.27 0.32
C ALA A 57 7.50 -16.87 1.46
N PHE A 58 6.27 -16.45 1.13
CA PHE A 58 5.23 -16.17 2.13
C PHE A 58 4.82 -17.45 2.87
N HIS A 59 4.49 -18.53 2.17
CA HIS A 59 4.07 -19.78 2.80
C HIS A 59 5.11 -20.36 3.77
N GLY A 60 6.40 -20.30 3.42
CA GLY A 60 7.47 -20.75 4.32
C GLY A 60 7.46 -19.99 5.66
N LEU A 61 7.42 -18.66 5.61
CA LEU A 61 7.39 -17.82 6.80
C LEU A 61 6.04 -17.88 7.53
N ALA A 62 4.94 -18.06 6.81
CA ALA A 62 3.61 -18.24 7.37
C ALA A 62 3.54 -19.49 8.25
N LEU A 63 4.08 -20.62 7.76
CA LEU A 63 4.14 -21.86 8.53
C LEU A 63 5.03 -21.72 9.77
N GLU A 64 6.19 -21.05 9.67
CA GLU A 64 7.05 -20.73 10.82
C GLU A 64 6.33 -19.88 11.87
N ALA A 65 5.43 -18.98 11.43
CA ALA A 65 4.60 -18.14 12.29
C ALA A 65 3.29 -18.83 12.76
N GLY A 66 3.08 -20.10 12.44
CA GLY A 66 1.88 -20.86 12.84
C GLY A 66 0.64 -20.62 11.98
N ILE A 67 0.75 -19.89 10.86
CA ILE A 67 -0.34 -19.71 9.88
C ILE A 67 -0.37 -20.92 8.94
N GLN A 68 -1.49 -21.65 8.94
CA GLN A 68 -1.65 -22.91 8.23
C GLN A 68 -2.05 -22.68 6.76
N VAL A 69 -1.34 -23.28 5.82
CA VAL A 69 -1.66 -23.15 4.38
C VAL A 69 -2.81 -24.10 3.99
N VAL A 70 -3.85 -23.57 3.35
CA VAL A 70 -5.10 -24.28 3.01
C VAL A 70 -5.59 -23.95 1.61
N ASP A 71 -6.44 -24.82 1.06
CA ASP A 71 -7.10 -24.66 -0.25
C ASP A 71 -8.60 -24.33 -0.06
N PHE A 72 -8.87 -23.17 0.54
CA PHE A 72 -10.23 -22.67 0.75
C PHE A 72 -10.68 -21.84 -0.45
N GLY A 73 -11.92 -22.04 -0.89
CA GLY A 73 -12.50 -21.29 -2.00
C GLY A 73 -12.84 -19.87 -1.57
N ASP A 74 -13.51 -19.73 -0.41
CA ASP A 74 -13.69 -18.45 0.27
C ASP A 74 -13.03 -18.49 1.64
N MET A 75 -11.91 -17.77 1.78
CA MET A 75 -11.12 -17.76 3.02
C MET A 75 -11.94 -17.36 4.25
N ALA A 76 -12.89 -16.43 4.14
CA ALA A 76 -13.67 -15.96 5.29
C ALA A 76 -14.77 -16.97 5.66
N GLU A 77 -15.54 -17.44 4.68
CA GLU A 77 -16.64 -18.36 4.91
C GLU A 77 -16.16 -19.76 5.31
N ASP A 78 -15.17 -20.31 4.59
CA ASP A 78 -14.67 -21.67 4.83
C ASP A 78 -13.93 -21.76 6.17
N SER A 79 -13.11 -20.77 6.52
CA SER A 79 -12.40 -20.75 7.80
C SER A 79 -13.35 -20.70 8.98
N LEU A 80 -14.43 -19.91 8.91
CA LEU A 80 -15.45 -19.85 9.96
C LEU A 80 -16.23 -21.16 10.05
N SER A 81 -16.68 -21.69 8.90
CA SER A 81 -17.47 -22.94 8.82
C SER A 81 -16.72 -24.13 9.40
N ILE A 82 -15.43 -24.28 9.06
CA ILE A 82 -14.56 -25.35 9.56
C ILE A 82 -14.24 -25.13 11.04
N SER A 83 -13.92 -23.91 11.44
CA SER A 83 -13.59 -23.60 12.84
C SER A 83 -14.78 -23.86 13.77
N LYS A 84 -16.01 -23.50 13.38
CA LYS A 84 -17.23 -23.83 14.16
C LYS A 84 -17.38 -25.33 14.43
N LYS A 85 -16.93 -26.17 13.49
CA LYS A 85 -17.00 -27.64 13.63
C LYS A 85 -15.90 -28.18 14.54
N LEU A 86 -14.68 -27.66 14.44
CA LEU A 86 -13.47 -28.27 15.03
C LEU A 86 -12.93 -27.58 16.28
N VAL A 87 -13.14 -26.28 16.43
CA VAL A 87 -12.75 -25.52 17.62
C VAL A 87 -13.82 -25.69 18.69
N LYS A 88 -13.41 -26.15 19.87
CA LYS A 88 -14.27 -26.43 21.03
C LYS A 88 -13.74 -25.82 22.33
N SER A 89 -12.44 -25.57 22.42
CA SER A 89 -11.79 -25.04 23.63
C SER A 89 -10.85 -23.89 23.29
N TYR A 90 -10.68 -22.96 24.25
CA TYR A 90 -9.70 -21.87 24.18
C TYR A 90 -8.28 -22.34 23.85
N ARG A 91 -7.93 -23.59 24.21
CA ARG A 91 -6.61 -24.19 23.94
C ARG A 91 -6.30 -24.44 22.45
N GLN A 92 -7.30 -24.31 21.58
CA GLN A 92 -7.16 -24.44 20.14
C GLN A 92 -7.03 -23.07 19.44
N LEU A 93 -6.99 -21.98 20.21
CA LEU A 93 -6.80 -20.62 19.76
C LEU A 93 -5.47 -20.06 20.33
N PRO A 94 -4.79 -19.14 19.63
CA PRO A 94 -5.18 -18.58 18.33
C PRO A 94 -4.97 -19.57 17.18
N LEU A 95 -5.80 -19.43 16.15
CA LEU A 95 -5.79 -20.29 14.96
C LEU A 95 -5.79 -19.42 13.70
N SER A 96 -4.89 -19.69 12.77
CA SER A 96 -4.73 -18.87 11.57
C SER A 96 -4.54 -19.72 10.32
N PHE A 97 -5.13 -19.27 9.21
CA PHE A 97 -5.09 -19.91 7.91
C PHE A 97 -4.63 -18.92 6.84
N ALA A 98 -4.00 -19.43 5.78
CA ALA A 98 -3.69 -18.67 4.57
C ALA A 98 -3.84 -19.53 3.31
N GLY A 99 -4.21 -18.90 2.21
CA GLY A 99 -4.44 -19.56 0.92
C GLY A 99 -4.86 -18.55 -0.14
N GLY A 100 -5.00 -18.98 -1.38
CA GLY A 100 -5.42 -18.10 -2.47
C GLY A 100 -4.82 -18.48 -3.81
N ASP A 101 -4.69 -17.48 -4.69
CA ASP A 101 -4.22 -17.67 -6.05
C ASP A 101 -2.89 -16.95 -6.30
N LEU A 102 -2.41 -16.98 -7.54
CA LEU A 102 -1.16 -16.31 -7.91
C LEU A 102 -1.19 -14.80 -7.62
N ARG A 103 -2.34 -14.15 -7.63
CA ARG A 103 -2.46 -12.69 -7.52
C ARG A 103 -2.59 -12.24 -6.07
N ARG A 104 -3.24 -13.05 -5.23
CA ARG A 104 -3.55 -12.70 -3.85
C ARG A 104 -3.48 -13.92 -2.95
N VAL A 105 -2.77 -13.77 -1.84
CA VAL A 105 -2.91 -14.68 -0.70
C VAL A 105 -3.80 -14.00 0.33
N LYS A 106 -4.90 -14.65 0.69
CA LYS A 106 -5.78 -14.24 1.79
C LYS A 106 -5.39 -15.01 3.05
N ALA A 107 -5.49 -14.37 4.19
CA ALA A 107 -5.32 -14.98 5.50
C ALA A 107 -6.53 -14.64 6.38
N CYS A 108 -6.88 -15.55 7.27
CA CYS A 108 -7.95 -15.36 8.25
C CYS A 108 -7.60 -16.15 9.50
N GLY A 109 -7.92 -15.60 10.67
CA GLY A 109 -7.75 -16.33 11.91
C GLY A 109 -8.68 -15.86 13.02
N PHE A 110 -8.67 -16.63 14.10
CA PHE A 110 -9.50 -16.45 15.27
C PHE A 110 -8.64 -16.49 16.53
N ALA A 111 -8.97 -15.63 17.49
CA ALA A 111 -8.29 -15.52 18.77
C ALA A 111 -9.29 -15.40 19.93
N THR A 112 -8.83 -15.62 21.16
CA THR A 112 -9.70 -15.59 22.34
C THR A 112 -10.14 -14.17 22.72
N GLY A 113 -9.34 -13.16 22.37
CA GLY A 113 -9.59 -11.75 22.63
C GLY A 113 -9.11 -10.83 21.50
N PRO A 114 -9.50 -9.54 21.54
CA PRO A 114 -9.16 -8.58 20.49
C PRO A 114 -7.66 -8.31 20.39
N ASP A 115 -6.94 -8.24 21.51
CA ASP A 115 -5.50 -8.00 21.53
C ASP A 115 -4.72 -9.16 20.89
N GLU A 116 -5.13 -10.40 21.14
CA GLU A 116 -4.52 -11.59 20.54
C GLU A 116 -4.82 -11.68 19.04
N ALA A 117 -6.01 -11.27 18.60
CA ALA A 117 -6.34 -11.13 17.18
C ALA A 117 -5.46 -10.06 16.50
N ALA A 118 -5.23 -8.93 17.17
CA ALA A 118 -4.35 -7.86 16.70
C ALA A 118 -2.89 -8.33 16.58
N LEU A 119 -2.40 -9.12 17.53
CA LEU A 119 -1.07 -9.75 17.44
C LEU A 119 -0.95 -10.68 16.23
N CYS A 120 -1.98 -11.49 15.95
CA CYS A 120 -1.99 -12.36 14.77
C CYS A 120 -1.99 -11.56 13.45
N ARG A 121 -2.80 -10.50 13.38
CA ARG A 121 -2.82 -9.54 12.26
C ARG A 121 -1.42 -8.94 12.04
N ASP A 122 -0.78 -8.48 13.11
CA ASP A 122 0.52 -7.82 13.01
C ASP A 122 1.62 -8.83 12.63
N GLY A 123 1.56 -10.07 13.12
CA GLY A 123 2.44 -11.16 12.69
C GLY A 123 2.31 -11.49 11.19
N PHE A 124 1.11 -11.41 10.62
CA PHE A 124 0.92 -11.53 9.16
C PHE A 124 1.62 -10.39 8.40
N LEU A 125 1.50 -9.15 8.88
CA LEU A 125 2.17 -7.99 8.26
C LEU A 125 3.70 -8.06 8.43
N ASP A 126 4.20 -8.57 9.56
CA ASP A 126 5.62 -8.82 9.82
C ASP A 126 6.24 -9.73 8.75
N ILE A 127 5.53 -10.81 8.37
CA ILE A 127 5.98 -11.72 7.31
C ILE A 127 6.18 -10.96 6.00
N VAL A 128 5.21 -10.13 5.62
CA VAL A 128 5.28 -9.36 4.36
C VAL A 128 6.38 -8.31 4.42
N ARG A 129 6.60 -7.66 5.58
CA ARG A 129 7.74 -6.77 5.79
C ARG A 129 9.07 -7.49 5.62
N LYS A 130 9.22 -8.68 6.22
CA LYS A 130 10.42 -9.50 6.13
C LYS A 130 10.73 -9.87 4.68
N ILE A 131 9.74 -10.36 3.92
CA ILE A 131 9.89 -10.69 2.49
C ILE A 131 10.33 -9.46 1.68
N SER A 132 9.70 -8.32 1.93
CA SER A 132 10.01 -7.08 1.23
C SER A 132 11.44 -6.60 1.54
N ALA A 133 11.85 -6.62 2.82
CA ALA A 133 13.17 -6.19 3.26
C ALA A 133 14.29 -7.13 2.78
N GLU A 134 14.08 -8.45 2.83
CA GLU A 134 15.02 -9.45 2.29
C GLU A 134 15.24 -9.31 0.78
N ALA A 135 14.30 -8.66 0.09
CA ALA A 135 14.44 -8.33 -1.32
C ALA A 135 15.13 -7.00 -1.62
N GLY A 136 15.57 -6.27 -0.59
CA GLY A 136 16.15 -4.93 -0.73
C GLY A 136 15.11 -3.82 -0.95
N LEU A 137 13.82 -4.10 -0.76
CA LEU A 137 12.78 -3.05 -0.76
C LEU A 137 12.71 -2.40 0.63
N THR A 138 12.15 -1.19 0.69
CA THR A 138 11.96 -0.45 1.95
C THR A 138 10.48 -0.48 2.35
N PRO A 139 10.00 -1.53 3.05
CA PRO A 139 8.61 -1.58 3.50
C PRO A 139 8.31 -0.45 4.48
N ARG A 140 7.07 0.05 4.44
CA ARG A 140 6.53 1.13 5.25
C ARG A 140 5.24 0.67 5.92
N ASP A 141 5.01 1.16 7.13
CA ASP A 141 3.85 0.83 7.96
C ASP A 141 2.74 1.85 7.71
N GLY A 142 1.69 1.37 7.06
CA GLY A 142 0.53 2.14 6.68
C GLY A 142 -0.53 2.18 7.78
N GLN A 143 -0.98 3.39 8.11
CA GLN A 143 -2.12 3.60 9.02
C GLN A 143 -3.33 4.11 8.25
N THR A 144 -4.51 3.67 8.68
CA THR A 144 -5.79 4.13 8.15
C THR A 144 -6.63 4.76 9.26
N ILE A 145 -7.73 5.43 8.90
CA ILE A 145 -8.72 5.91 9.87
C ILE A 145 -9.46 4.78 10.61
N GLU A 146 -9.45 3.56 10.06
CA GLU A 146 -9.98 2.39 10.73
C GLU A 146 -8.87 1.83 11.65
N GLU A 147 -8.96 2.06 12.97
CA GLU A 147 -7.93 1.66 13.94
C GLU A 147 -7.53 0.18 13.85
N GLY A 148 -8.50 -0.70 13.56
CA GLY A 148 -8.25 -2.13 13.41
C GLY A 148 -7.49 -2.52 12.15
N ARG A 149 -7.33 -1.60 11.17
CA ARG A 149 -6.85 -1.87 9.81
C ARG A 149 -5.50 -1.21 9.53
N HIS A 150 -4.50 -2.05 9.29
CA HIS A 150 -3.14 -1.67 8.96
C HIS A 150 -2.75 -2.21 7.57
N TYR A 151 -1.72 -1.62 6.97
CA TYR A 151 -1.20 -2.11 5.70
C TYR A 151 0.33 -1.99 5.65
N VAL A 152 0.96 -2.80 4.81
CA VAL A 152 2.37 -2.64 4.44
C VAL A 152 2.38 -2.09 3.02
N ALA A 153 3.14 -1.02 2.82
CA ALA A 153 3.38 -0.45 1.49
C ALA A 153 4.87 -0.38 1.18
N ILE A 154 5.18 -0.27 -0.09
CA ILE A 154 6.54 -0.02 -0.59
C ILE A 154 6.54 1.24 -1.47
N PRO A 155 7.65 1.98 -1.54
CA PRO A 155 7.81 3.06 -2.51
C PRO A 155 7.57 2.55 -3.94
N SER A 156 6.90 3.38 -4.74
CA SER A 156 6.61 3.13 -6.14
C SER A 156 6.88 4.38 -6.97
N GLY A 157 7.09 4.21 -8.28
CA GLY A 157 7.25 5.34 -9.19
C GLY A 157 5.90 6.00 -9.53
N LYS A 158 5.93 7.30 -9.86
CA LYS A 158 4.77 7.99 -10.43
C LYS A 158 4.32 7.29 -11.72
N GLY A 159 3.02 7.04 -11.86
CA GLY A 159 2.46 6.33 -13.01
C GLY A 159 2.48 4.81 -12.91
N ALA A 160 2.99 4.24 -11.81
CA ALA A 160 2.87 2.81 -11.53
C ALA A 160 1.40 2.42 -11.35
N TRP A 161 0.98 1.28 -11.92
CA TRP A 161 -0.43 0.85 -11.94
C TRP A 161 -1.01 0.57 -10.56
N HIS A 162 -0.16 0.18 -9.62
CA HIS A 162 -0.52 -0.08 -8.22
C HIS A 162 -0.05 1.02 -7.26
N GLY A 163 0.55 2.08 -7.78
CA GLY A 163 1.01 3.23 -7.00
C GLY A 163 -0.13 4.21 -6.72
N LYS A 164 -0.18 4.74 -5.50
CA LYS A 164 -1.08 5.82 -5.10
C LYS A 164 -0.27 6.96 -4.47
N GLU A 165 -0.73 8.18 -4.65
CA GLU A 165 -0.18 9.33 -3.94
C GLU A 165 -0.42 9.18 -2.43
N GLY A 166 0.54 9.65 -1.65
CA GLY A 166 0.48 9.63 -0.19
C GLY A 166 1.71 10.26 0.42
N PHE A 167 1.95 9.96 1.69
CA PHE A 167 3.02 10.54 2.49
C PHE A 167 3.85 9.45 3.18
N VAL A 168 5.13 9.73 3.38
CA VAL A 168 6.05 8.90 4.18
C VAL A 168 6.70 9.75 5.27
N CYS A 169 6.99 9.15 6.41
CA CYS A 169 7.78 9.83 7.44
C CYS A 169 9.27 9.88 7.07
N SER A 170 9.88 11.02 7.37
CA SER A 170 11.33 11.24 7.22
C SER A 170 12.19 10.51 8.26
N SER A 171 11.61 9.99 9.35
CA SER A 171 12.37 9.39 10.47
C SER A 171 11.94 7.98 10.85
N CYS A 172 10.67 7.61 10.72
CA CYS A 172 10.19 6.25 11.00
C CYS A 172 9.60 5.57 9.76
N SER A 173 9.11 4.34 9.91
CA SER A 173 8.51 3.55 8.83
C SER A 173 7.11 3.98 8.42
N TRP A 174 6.49 4.94 9.12
CA TRP A 174 5.11 5.36 8.86
C TRP A 174 4.89 5.82 7.40
N CYS A 175 3.74 5.44 6.86
CA CYS A 175 3.16 6.02 5.65
C CYS A 175 1.62 6.12 5.73
N GLY A 176 1.04 6.92 4.84
CA GLY A 176 -0.40 7.19 4.83
C GLY A 176 -0.87 7.78 3.51
N ASP A 177 -2.14 7.59 3.16
CA ASP A 177 -2.79 8.39 2.12
C ASP A 177 -3.35 9.70 2.70
N ASP A 178 -4.06 10.49 1.89
CA ASP A 178 -4.69 11.74 2.30
C ASP A 178 -5.70 11.58 3.45
N ALA A 179 -6.27 10.38 3.60
CA ALA A 179 -7.20 10.05 4.67
C ALA A 179 -6.52 9.46 5.91
N ALA A 180 -5.18 9.36 5.97
CA ALA A 180 -4.50 8.84 7.17
C ALA A 180 -4.71 9.76 8.39
N PRO A 181 -4.63 9.22 9.63
CA PRO A 181 -4.80 10.02 10.84
C PRO A 181 -3.84 11.22 10.90
N THR A 182 -4.34 12.39 11.29
CA THR A 182 -3.55 13.65 11.28
C THR A 182 -2.69 13.86 12.52
N GLY A 183 -2.73 12.92 13.46
CA GLY A 183 -1.90 12.92 14.67
C GLY A 183 -2.33 13.94 15.72
N PRO A 184 -1.51 14.14 16.77
CA PRO A 184 -1.84 15.04 17.87
C PRO A 184 -1.99 16.49 17.43
N VAL A 185 -2.99 17.17 17.99
CA VAL A 185 -3.27 18.58 17.73
C VAL A 185 -2.60 19.46 18.79
N VAL A 186 -1.80 20.43 18.36
CA VAL A 186 -1.32 21.51 19.23
C VAL A 186 -2.45 22.54 19.39
N ARG A 187 -2.96 22.68 20.61
CA ARG A 187 -4.00 23.66 20.93
C ARG A 187 -3.38 25.06 21.06
N ALA A 188 -3.96 26.04 20.36
CA ALA A 188 -3.58 27.42 20.56
C ALA A 188 -3.99 27.88 21.97
N SER A 189 -3.15 28.70 22.60
CA SER A 189 -3.44 29.33 23.90
C SER A 189 -3.56 30.85 23.72
N GLY A 190 -4.53 31.46 24.41
CA GLY A 190 -4.71 32.91 24.41
C GLY A 190 -6.09 33.35 24.91
N GLU A 191 -6.18 34.57 25.42
CA GLU A 191 -7.47 35.18 25.74
C GLU A 191 -8.13 35.70 24.45
N GLY A 192 -9.35 35.26 24.19
CA GLY A 192 -10.10 35.67 23.01
C GLY A 192 -10.52 37.14 23.07
N LYS A 193 -10.34 37.88 21.97
CA LYS A 193 -10.90 39.24 21.83
C LYS A 193 -12.44 39.20 21.72
N PRO A 194 -13.14 40.31 21.99
CA PRO A 194 -14.59 40.39 21.78
C PRO A 194 -14.96 40.08 20.34
N LEU A 195 -16.07 39.35 20.16
CA LEU A 195 -16.66 39.06 18.86
C LEU A 195 -17.04 40.38 18.17
N GLN A 196 -16.65 40.55 16.91
CA GLN A 196 -16.88 41.79 16.16
C GLN A 196 -17.32 41.48 14.74
N GLU A 197 -18.42 42.08 14.29
CA GLU A 197 -18.85 42.02 12.89
C GLU A 197 -18.04 42.99 12.01
N ILE A 198 -17.71 42.58 10.79
CA ILE A 198 -16.97 43.38 9.80
C ILE A 198 -17.52 43.20 8.39
N GLU A 199 -17.54 44.28 7.61
CA GLU A 199 -17.91 44.27 6.19
C GLU A 199 -16.79 43.65 5.35
N THR A 200 -17.18 42.72 4.49
CA THR A 200 -16.32 41.91 3.60
C THR A 200 -17.04 41.65 2.26
N PRO A 201 -17.46 42.72 1.55
CA PRO A 201 -18.27 42.57 0.35
C PRO A 201 -17.51 41.81 -0.74
N GLY A 202 -18.15 40.79 -1.30
CA GLY A 202 -17.59 39.96 -2.36
C GLY A 202 -16.55 38.94 -1.89
N ALA A 203 -16.33 38.78 -0.58
CA ALA A 203 -15.43 37.78 -0.02
C ALA A 203 -16.11 36.42 0.15
N ASP A 204 -16.39 35.75 -0.97
CA ASP A 204 -17.02 34.42 -1.04
C ASP A 204 -16.03 33.25 -0.95
N THR A 205 -14.73 33.53 -0.97
CA THR A 205 -13.65 32.55 -0.83
C THR A 205 -12.68 32.92 0.28
N ILE A 206 -11.98 31.92 0.84
CA ILE A 206 -10.93 32.15 1.84
C ILE A 206 -9.82 33.06 1.30
N ALA A 207 -9.43 32.88 0.05
CA ALA A 207 -8.39 33.71 -0.57
C ALA A 207 -8.79 35.19 -0.61
N GLU A 208 -10.03 35.48 -0.99
CA GLU A 208 -10.55 36.84 -1.03
C GLU A 208 -10.70 37.44 0.37
N LEU A 209 -11.24 36.67 1.32
CA LEU A 209 -11.36 37.09 2.72
C LEU A 209 -9.99 37.44 3.34
N CYS A 210 -9.00 36.57 3.14
CA CYS A 210 -7.63 36.77 3.61
C CYS A 210 -7.02 38.04 3.01
N ARG A 211 -7.24 38.26 1.71
CA ARG A 211 -6.79 39.47 1.01
C ARG A 211 -7.40 40.74 1.58
N GLN A 212 -8.71 40.76 1.82
CA GLN A 212 -9.41 41.95 2.33
C GLN A 212 -9.03 42.28 3.77
N LEU A 213 -8.88 41.26 4.62
CA LEU A 213 -8.64 41.45 6.06
C LEU A 213 -7.15 41.43 6.45
N GLY A 214 -6.25 41.06 5.55
CA GLY A 214 -4.83 40.93 5.84
C GLY A 214 -4.52 39.81 6.84
N VAL A 215 -5.32 38.74 6.82
CA VAL A 215 -5.16 37.55 7.68
C VAL A 215 -4.69 36.36 6.85
N SER A 216 -4.11 35.35 7.49
CA SER A 216 -3.74 34.10 6.84
C SER A 216 -4.87 33.05 6.93
N PRO A 217 -4.92 32.06 6.02
CA PRO A 217 -5.99 31.06 6.02
C PRO A 217 -6.14 30.27 7.33
N ASP A 218 -5.05 30.05 8.08
CA ASP A 218 -5.06 29.40 9.41
C ASP A 218 -5.77 30.24 10.50
N GLN A 219 -6.03 31.52 10.24
CA GLN A 219 -6.80 32.41 11.11
C GLN A 219 -8.28 32.45 10.75
N THR A 220 -8.72 31.64 9.77
CA THR A 220 -10.11 31.60 9.30
C THR A 220 -10.77 30.25 9.59
N LEU A 221 -12.09 30.24 9.68
CA LEU A 221 -12.93 29.07 9.94
C LEU A 221 -13.97 28.92 8.83
N LYS A 222 -13.90 27.79 8.12
CA LYS A 222 -14.89 27.39 7.13
C LYS A 222 -16.07 26.70 7.79
N THR A 223 -17.27 27.04 7.34
CA THR A 223 -18.51 26.29 7.63
C THR A 223 -19.04 25.75 6.31
N MET A 224 -18.90 24.44 6.12
CA MET A 224 -19.33 23.74 4.92
C MET A 224 -20.56 22.91 5.23
N PHE A 225 -21.50 22.84 4.30
CA PHE A 225 -22.70 22.02 4.46
C PHE A 225 -22.56 20.74 3.67
N TYR A 226 -22.90 19.63 4.32
CA TYR A 226 -22.87 18.30 3.75
C TYR A 226 -24.25 17.66 3.84
N ALA A 227 -24.62 16.92 2.81
CA ALA A 227 -25.69 15.94 2.86
C ALA A 227 -25.09 14.59 3.26
N ALA A 228 -25.60 14.01 4.34
CA ALA A 228 -25.25 12.68 4.82
C ALA A 228 -26.46 11.75 4.66
N GLU A 229 -26.26 10.64 3.96
CA GLU A 229 -27.31 9.66 3.67
C GLU A 229 -26.98 8.30 4.31
N GLN A 230 -27.90 7.78 5.12
CA GLN A 230 -27.77 6.48 5.77
C GLN A 230 -29.14 5.85 6.00
N GLY A 231 -29.30 4.57 5.65
CA GLY A 231 -30.53 3.81 5.87
C GLY A 231 -31.77 4.39 5.17
N GLY A 232 -31.59 5.11 4.05
CA GLY A 232 -32.67 5.79 3.32
C GLY A 232 -33.10 7.14 3.91
N SER A 233 -32.45 7.60 4.98
CA SER A 233 -32.61 8.95 5.53
C SER A 233 -31.51 9.88 5.06
N LYS A 234 -31.83 11.17 4.92
CA LYS A 234 -30.90 12.22 4.51
C LYS A 234 -30.92 13.35 5.53
N GLU A 235 -29.74 13.75 5.97
CA GLU A 235 -29.51 14.82 6.94
C GLU A 235 -28.60 15.89 6.32
N ILE A 236 -28.95 17.17 6.50
CA ILE A 236 -28.05 18.29 6.18
C ILE A 236 -27.34 18.71 7.46
N LEU A 237 -26.00 18.68 7.43
CA LEU A 237 -25.15 19.01 8.57
C LEU A 237 -24.09 20.04 8.19
N ALA A 238 -23.58 20.77 9.18
CA ALA A 238 -22.47 21.70 9.03
C ALA A 238 -21.17 21.04 9.52
N VAL A 239 -20.08 21.20 8.76
CA VAL A 239 -18.73 20.76 9.09
C VAL A 239 -17.81 21.96 9.20
N LEU A 240 -17.11 22.05 10.33
CA LEU A 240 -16.19 23.13 10.65
C LEU A 240 -14.75 22.67 10.47
N ALA A 241 -13.98 23.43 9.68
CA ALA A 241 -12.54 23.20 9.49
C ALA A 241 -11.80 24.55 9.35
N ARG A 242 -10.52 24.57 9.73
CA ARG A 242 -9.65 25.74 9.54
C ARG A 242 -9.51 26.07 8.04
N GLY A 243 -9.33 27.35 7.70
CA GLY A 243 -9.38 27.83 6.30
C GLY A 243 -8.37 27.18 5.36
N ASP A 244 -7.19 26.86 5.87
CA ASP A 244 -6.09 26.15 5.22
C ASP A 244 -6.27 24.62 5.16
N HIS A 245 -7.28 24.03 5.81
CA HIS A 245 -7.49 22.59 5.81
C HIS A 245 -8.65 22.16 4.93
N GLN A 246 -8.49 21.08 4.17
CA GLN A 246 -9.57 20.48 3.39
C GLN A 246 -10.24 19.35 4.19
N VAL A 247 -11.57 19.33 4.23
CA VAL A 247 -12.32 18.19 4.81
C VAL A 247 -12.15 16.97 3.91
N ASN A 248 -11.90 15.83 4.53
CA ASN A 248 -11.79 14.54 3.87
C ASN A 248 -13.10 13.76 4.01
N ASP A 249 -13.75 13.49 2.88
CA ASP A 249 -15.06 12.83 2.86
C ASP A 249 -15.02 11.41 3.44
N ARG A 250 -13.89 10.68 3.32
CA ARG A 250 -13.73 9.35 3.92
C ARG A 250 -13.71 9.44 5.45
N LYS A 251 -13.03 10.44 6.00
CA LYS A 251 -12.99 10.69 7.44
C LYS A 251 -14.35 11.13 7.97
N LEU A 252 -15.02 12.04 7.26
CA LEU A 252 -16.36 12.48 7.63
C LEU A 252 -17.36 11.31 7.60
N SER A 253 -17.33 10.49 6.55
CA SER A 253 -18.15 9.26 6.46
C SER A 253 -17.88 8.31 7.62
N HIS A 254 -16.61 8.08 7.96
CA HIS A 254 -16.20 7.20 9.07
C HIS A 254 -16.75 7.70 10.42
N VAL A 255 -16.60 8.99 10.73
CA VAL A 255 -17.13 9.61 11.95
C VAL A 255 -18.66 9.53 12.01
N LEU A 256 -19.33 9.50 10.87
CA LEU A 256 -20.79 9.35 10.75
C LEU A 256 -21.24 7.88 10.66
N GLY A 257 -20.38 6.92 11.01
CA GLY A 257 -20.74 5.51 11.01
C GLY A 257 -20.95 4.92 9.60
N GLY A 258 -20.22 5.41 8.61
CA GLY A 258 -20.25 4.93 7.23
C GLY A 258 -21.35 5.54 6.36
N ALA A 259 -21.91 6.69 6.75
CA ALA A 259 -22.87 7.43 5.93
C ALA A 259 -22.24 7.86 4.59
N VAL A 260 -23.03 7.86 3.52
CA VAL A 260 -22.59 8.43 2.23
C VAL A 260 -22.67 9.94 2.35
N VAL A 261 -21.55 10.63 2.13
CA VAL A 261 -21.45 12.08 2.30
C VAL A 261 -21.12 12.76 0.97
N ARG A 262 -21.68 13.95 0.79
CA ARG A 262 -21.34 14.89 -0.29
C ARG A 262 -21.59 16.31 0.17
N PHE A 263 -21.01 17.29 -0.51
CA PHE A 263 -21.45 18.66 -0.33
C PHE A 263 -22.96 18.79 -0.57
N ALA A 264 -23.60 19.58 0.28
CA ALA A 264 -24.97 19.97 0.08
C ALA A 264 -25.06 20.90 -1.13
N ASP A 265 -26.08 20.72 -1.96
CA ASP A 265 -26.31 21.61 -3.10
C ASP A 265 -26.91 22.96 -2.64
N PRO A 266 -26.89 24.00 -3.50
CA PRO A 266 -27.39 25.32 -3.12
C PRO A 266 -28.86 25.35 -2.69
N LEU A 267 -29.72 24.47 -3.20
CA LEU A 267 -31.13 24.40 -2.80
C LEU A 267 -31.26 23.79 -1.41
N GLU A 268 -30.55 22.70 -1.13
CA GLU A 268 -30.49 22.07 0.19
C GLU A 268 -29.98 23.05 1.26
N ILE A 269 -28.93 23.81 0.94
CA ILE A 269 -28.40 24.86 1.83
C ILE A 269 -29.46 25.95 2.05
N ARG A 270 -30.12 26.41 0.97
CA ARG A 270 -31.14 27.44 1.07
C ARG A 270 -32.34 27.02 1.92
N GLU A 271 -32.78 25.77 1.78
CA GLU A 271 -33.85 25.19 2.59
C GLU A 271 -33.43 25.05 4.07
N ALA A 272 -32.17 24.69 4.31
CA ALA A 272 -31.63 24.47 5.66
C ALA A 272 -31.35 25.78 6.42
N VAL A 273 -30.74 26.77 5.77
CA VAL A 273 -30.17 27.97 6.43
C VAL A 273 -30.43 29.29 5.68
N GLY A 274 -31.12 29.27 4.54
CA GLY A 274 -31.40 30.45 3.73
C GLY A 274 -30.34 30.77 2.67
N ASP A 275 -30.54 31.87 1.94
CA ASP A 275 -29.70 32.25 0.80
C ASP A 275 -28.46 33.06 1.25
N LEU A 276 -27.49 32.37 1.87
CA LEU A 276 -26.32 32.97 2.54
C LEU A 276 -24.98 32.54 1.92
N ALA A 277 -24.98 32.14 0.65
CA ALA A 277 -23.81 31.59 -0.03
C ALA A 277 -22.56 32.48 0.16
N GLY A 278 -21.45 31.87 0.60
CA GLY A 278 -20.18 32.54 0.85
C GLY A 278 -20.02 33.22 2.22
N TYR A 279 -21.08 33.36 3.02
CA TYR A 279 -21.04 34.04 4.33
C TYR A 279 -21.54 33.18 5.48
N LEU A 280 -21.56 31.85 5.28
CA LEU A 280 -22.01 30.90 6.28
C LEU A 280 -20.97 30.71 7.39
N GLY A 281 -21.44 30.74 8.63
CA GLY A 281 -20.62 30.52 9.83
C GLY A 281 -21.36 29.70 10.89
N PRO A 282 -20.66 29.25 11.94
CA PRO A 282 -21.23 28.34 12.94
C PRO A 282 -22.11 29.04 13.98
N ILE A 283 -22.08 30.38 14.06
CA ILE A 283 -22.74 31.16 15.10
C ILE A 283 -24.17 31.47 14.65
N GLY A 284 -25.15 31.04 15.44
CA GLY A 284 -26.57 31.29 15.15
C GLY A 284 -27.17 30.37 14.07
N LEU A 285 -26.55 29.22 13.80
CA LEU A 285 -27.16 28.20 12.94
C LEU A 285 -28.50 27.70 13.52
N PRO A 286 -29.49 27.34 12.68
CA PRO A 286 -30.75 26.77 13.13
C PRO A 286 -30.55 25.52 13.99
N SER A 287 -31.39 25.33 15.01
CA SER A 287 -31.24 24.23 15.99
C SER A 287 -31.38 22.82 15.39
N GLY A 288 -31.90 22.69 14.17
CA GLY A 288 -32.00 21.43 13.45
C GLY A 288 -30.72 21.02 12.71
N ILE A 289 -29.73 21.90 12.60
CA ILE A 289 -28.48 21.62 11.90
C ILE A 289 -27.46 21.07 12.89
N ARG A 290 -27.10 19.80 12.71
CA ARG A 290 -26.00 19.20 13.45
C ARG A 290 -24.68 19.81 12.99
N VAL A 291 -23.81 20.14 13.95
CA VAL A 291 -22.50 20.74 13.69
C VAL A 291 -21.39 19.76 14.09
N LEU A 292 -20.54 19.41 13.13
CA LEU A 292 -19.32 18.64 13.32
C LEU A 292 -18.12 19.57 13.20
N ALA A 293 -17.07 19.36 13.98
CA ALA A 293 -15.84 20.13 13.87
C ALA A 293 -14.62 19.22 13.78
N ASP A 294 -13.65 19.64 12.96
CA ASP A 294 -12.33 19.03 12.96
C ASP A 294 -11.64 19.24 14.31
N SER A 295 -10.86 18.26 14.73
CA SER A 295 -10.11 18.25 15.99
C SER A 295 -9.19 19.46 16.16
N ARG A 296 -8.73 20.07 15.06
CA ARG A 296 -7.87 21.26 15.07
C ARG A 296 -8.64 22.57 15.24
N VAL A 297 -9.96 22.54 15.11
CA VAL A 297 -10.85 23.68 15.42
C VAL A 297 -11.22 23.70 16.90
N GLU A 298 -11.25 22.54 17.55
CA GLU A 298 -11.62 22.49 18.96
C GLU A 298 -10.61 23.27 19.83
N GLY A 299 -11.10 24.21 20.63
CA GLY A 299 -10.25 25.09 21.44
C GLY A 299 -9.59 26.23 20.66
N SER A 300 -9.96 26.47 19.40
CA SER A 300 -9.45 27.63 18.65
C SER A 300 -9.97 28.95 19.21
N HIS A 301 -9.13 29.98 19.13
CA HIS A 301 -9.45 31.33 19.57
C HIS A 301 -9.25 32.32 18.44
N SER A 302 -10.07 33.37 18.46
CA SER A 302 -9.98 34.53 17.58
C SER A 302 -9.98 34.24 16.06
N LEU A 303 -10.74 33.23 15.61
CA LEU A 303 -10.88 32.93 14.18
C LEU A 303 -11.83 33.91 13.48
N VAL A 304 -11.65 34.09 12.17
CA VAL A 304 -12.58 34.78 11.29
C VAL A 304 -13.55 33.77 10.67
N THR A 305 -14.86 34.00 10.77
CA THR A 305 -15.89 33.10 10.21
C THR A 305 -17.05 33.87 9.59
N GLY A 306 -17.90 33.23 8.79
CA GLY A 306 -19.06 33.87 8.19
C GLY A 306 -20.04 34.42 9.25
N ALA A 307 -20.68 35.54 8.97
CA ALA A 307 -21.64 36.15 9.90
C ALA A 307 -23.08 35.64 9.73
N ASN A 308 -23.31 34.67 8.83
CA ASN A 308 -24.65 34.28 8.37
C ASN A 308 -25.46 35.48 7.82
N LYS A 309 -24.74 36.44 7.20
CA LYS A 309 -25.27 37.69 6.67
C LYS A 309 -24.46 38.08 5.41
N PRO A 310 -25.11 38.33 4.26
CA PRO A 310 -24.38 38.63 3.02
C PRO A 310 -23.48 39.86 3.16
N GLY A 311 -22.21 39.73 2.77
CA GLY A 311 -21.22 40.80 2.82
C GLY A 311 -20.58 41.01 4.21
N PHE A 312 -20.84 40.13 5.18
CA PHE A 312 -20.31 40.28 6.54
C PHE A 312 -19.64 39.00 7.05
N HIS A 313 -18.57 39.19 7.82
CA HIS A 313 -17.88 38.15 8.58
C HIS A 313 -17.77 38.56 10.05
N LEU A 314 -17.49 37.60 10.92
CA LEU A 314 -17.24 37.79 12.34
C LEU A 314 -15.75 37.60 12.61
N LEU A 315 -15.12 38.61 13.19
CA LEU A 315 -13.79 38.56 13.76
C LEU A 315 -13.85 38.01 15.18
N ASN A 316 -12.73 37.41 15.59
CA ASN A 316 -12.46 36.99 16.95
C ASN A 316 -13.37 35.86 17.49
N ALA A 317 -13.92 35.02 16.62
CA ALA A 317 -14.76 33.89 17.03
C ALA A 317 -13.95 32.88 17.86
N CYS A 318 -14.51 32.47 19.00
CA CYS A 318 -13.86 31.60 19.96
C CYS A 318 -14.69 30.33 20.21
N TRP A 319 -14.02 29.19 20.15
CA TRP A 319 -14.59 27.91 20.55
C TRP A 319 -15.08 27.98 22.00
N GLY A 320 -16.23 27.38 22.28
CA GLY A 320 -16.82 27.30 23.61
C GLY A 320 -17.59 28.56 24.04
N ARG A 321 -17.10 29.76 23.67
CA ARG A 321 -17.77 31.04 23.93
C ARG A 321 -18.84 31.35 22.88
N ASP A 322 -18.47 31.34 21.59
CA ASP A 322 -19.35 31.81 20.50
C ASP A 322 -19.97 30.66 19.70
N TYR A 323 -19.24 29.55 19.55
CA TYR A 323 -19.70 28.34 18.85
C TYR A 323 -19.19 27.06 19.50
N LYS A 324 -19.91 25.96 19.27
CA LYS A 324 -19.58 24.61 19.69
C LYS A 324 -20.03 23.63 18.60
N ALA A 325 -19.45 22.44 18.58
CA ALA A 325 -19.93 21.34 17.74
C ALA A 325 -20.60 20.28 18.61
N SER A 326 -21.56 19.57 18.03
CA SER A 326 -22.14 18.36 18.65
C SER A 326 -21.17 17.19 18.66
N MET A 327 -20.17 17.19 17.76
CA MET A 327 -19.17 16.15 17.66
C MET A 327 -17.86 16.73 17.12
N VAL A 328 -16.74 16.24 17.63
CA VAL A 328 -15.37 16.60 17.23
C VAL A 328 -14.66 15.34 16.76
N GLY A 329 -13.94 15.41 15.64
CA GLY A 329 -13.18 14.27 15.10
C GLY A 329 -12.04 14.71 14.19
N ASP A 330 -11.17 13.79 13.78
CA ASP A 330 -10.21 14.02 12.69
C ASP A 330 -10.98 14.04 11.37
N LEU A 331 -11.20 15.22 10.79
CA LEU A 331 -12.06 15.39 9.62
C LEU A 331 -11.31 15.91 8.40
N VAL A 332 -10.03 16.25 8.51
CA VAL A 332 -9.27 16.91 7.44
C VAL A 332 -8.25 15.98 6.79
N SER A 333 -7.95 16.24 5.52
CA SER A 333 -6.88 15.51 4.82
C SER A 333 -5.52 15.84 5.44
N ILE A 334 -4.65 14.84 5.52
CA ILE A 334 -3.25 15.06 5.87
C ILE A 334 -2.53 15.80 4.72
N GLN A 335 -1.64 16.72 5.06
CA GLN A 335 -0.91 17.56 4.09
C GLN A 335 0.55 17.72 4.53
N GLU A 336 1.41 18.20 3.64
CA GLU A 336 2.87 18.24 3.80
C GLU A 336 3.36 18.97 5.06
N ASP A 337 2.58 19.92 5.56
CA ASP A 337 2.88 20.70 6.77
C ASP A 337 2.55 19.96 8.08
N PHE A 338 1.96 18.76 7.99
CA PHE A 338 1.60 17.97 9.16
C PHE A 338 2.80 17.14 9.64
N SER A 339 2.85 16.93 10.95
CA SER A 339 3.77 16.00 11.58
C SER A 339 3.29 14.55 11.41
N CYS A 340 4.25 13.63 11.34
CA CYS A 340 3.98 12.20 11.35
C CYS A 340 3.14 11.83 12.59
N PRO A 341 1.98 11.17 12.43
CA PRO A 341 1.10 10.82 13.55
C PRO A 341 1.74 9.78 14.48
N SER A 342 2.75 9.05 14.01
CA SER A 342 3.44 8.03 14.80
C SER A 342 4.59 8.59 15.64
N CYS A 343 5.40 9.53 15.12
CA CYS A 343 6.62 9.99 15.82
C CYS A 343 6.83 11.51 15.85
N GLY A 344 5.93 12.31 15.26
CA GLY A 344 6.01 13.77 15.26
C GLY A 344 6.98 14.39 14.24
N SER A 345 7.82 13.59 13.57
CA SER A 345 8.78 14.08 12.56
C SER A 345 8.10 14.51 11.26
N PRO A 346 8.72 15.34 10.39
CA PRO A 346 8.12 15.77 9.14
C PRO A 346 7.73 14.60 8.21
N ILE A 347 6.66 14.79 7.45
CA ILE A 347 6.25 13.88 6.38
C ILE A 347 6.62 14.44 5.01
N LEU A 348 6.79 13.56 4.01
CA LEU A 348 7.17 13.93 2.65
C LEU A 348 6.22 13.27 1.65
N PRO A 349 5.83 13.94 0.55
CA PRO A 349 5.06 13.33 -0.53
C PRO A 349 5.77 12.12 -1.11
N SER A 350 4.99 11.09 -1.47
CA SER A 350 5.48 9.87 -2.06
C SER A 350 4.42 9.19 -2.93
N HIS A 351 4.84 8.20 -3.70
CA HIS A 351 3.94 7.25 -4.35
C HIS A 351 4.16 5.87 -3.74
N LEU A 352 3.08 5.22 -3.31
CA LEU A 352 3.13 4.00 -2.52
C LEU A 352 2.29 2.90 -3.16
N ALA A 353 2.82 1.68 -3.19
CA ALA A 353 2.07 0.49 -3.55
C ALA A 353 1.81 -0.34 -2.30
N SER A 354 0.53 -0.51 -1.93
CA SER A 354 0.14 -1.41 -0.84
C SER A 354 0.38 -2.85 -1.25
N VAL A 355 1.26 -3.54 -0.52
CA VAL A 355 1.61 -4.95 -0.77
C VAL A 355 0.94 -5.89 0.21
N ALA A 356 0.48 -5.40 1.37
CA ALA A 356 -0.42 -6.16 2.22
C ALA A 356 -1.37 -5.24 2.98
N VAL A 357 -2.55 -5.75 3.30
CA VAL A 357 -3.53 -5.11 4.20
C VAL A 357 -4.04 -6.16 5.17
N ALA A 358 -4.21 -5.80 6.43
CA ALA A 358 -4.78 -6.70 7.42
C ALA A 358 -5.60 -5.92 8.44
N MET A 359 -6.65 -6.55 8.96
CA MET A 359 -7.55 -5.93 9.92
C MET A 359 -8.09 -6.91 10.96
N THR A 360 -8.54 -6.35 12.08
CA THR A 360 -9.30 -7.06 13.12
C THR A 360 -10.74 -6.58 13.13
N ASP A 361 -11.68 -7.50 13.34
CA ASP A 361 -13.08 -7.13 13.57
C ASP A 361 -13.21 -6.44 14.94
N PRO A 362 -14.01 -5.36 15.04
CA PRO A 362 -14.23 -4.66 16.32
C PRO A 362 -15.06 -5.50 17.31
N GLU A 363 -15.93 -6.36 16.79
CA GLU A 363 -16.82 -7.21 17.57
C GLU A 363 -16.43 -8.68 17.42
N PRO A 364 -16.71 -9.53 18.43
CA PRO A 364 -16.42 -10.94 18.34
C PRO A 364 -17.24 -11.61 17.23
N SER A 365 -16.67 -12.64 16.60
CA SER A 365 -17.32 -13.44 15.56
C SER A 365 -18.40 -14.37 16.12
N GLU A 366 -19.04 -15.14 15.24
CA GLU A 366 -19.99 -16.18 15.61
C GLU A 366 -19.32 -17.49 16.09
N LEU A 367 -17.99 -17.57 16.09
CA LEU A 367 -17.27 -18.74 16.57
C LEU A 367 -17.26 -18.79 18.10
N THR A 368 -17.83 -19.83 18.69
CA THR A 368 -17.84 -20.05 20.13
C THR A 368 -16.84 -21.10 20.56
N PHE A 369 -16.35 -20.98 21.80
CA PHE A 369 -15.44 -21.96 22.42
C PHE A 369 -15.68 -22.04 23.93
N GLN A 370 -15.28 -23.15 24.55
CA GLN A 370 -15.23 -23.28 26.01
C GLN A 370 -13.98 -22.59 26.54
N GLY A 371 -14.17 -21.59 27.39
CA GLY A 371 -13.14 -20.83 28.08
C GLY A 371 -12.49 -21.62 29.23
N GLU A 372 -11.51 -20.99 29.88
CA GLU A 372 -10.67 -21.66 30.88
C GLU A 372 -11.46 -22.06 32.14
N ASN A 373 -12.46 -21.26 32.54
CA ASN A 373 -13.29 -21.53 33.71
C ASN A 373 -14.61 -22.22 33.36
N GLY A 374 -14.74 -22.73 32.13
CA GLY A 374 -15.93 -23.42 31.63
C GLY A 374 -17.03 -22.51 31.07
N GLU A 375 -16.80 -21.19 31.03
CA GLU A 375 -17.66 -20.22 30.33
C GLU A 375 -17.65 -20.43 28.81
N VAL A 376 -18.68 -19.93 28.12
CA VAL A 376 -18.71 -19.93 26.65
C VAL A 376 -18.21 -18.57 26.15
N GLY A 377 -17.04 -18.56 25.53
CA GLY A 377 -16.45 -17.40 24.88
C GLY A 377 -16.85 -17.29 23.40
N ARG A 378 -16.69 -16.10 22.83
CA ARG A 378 -16.78 -15.84 21.37
C ARG A 378 -15.43 -15.35 20.87
N ALA A 379 -14.95 -15.92 19.77
CA ALA A 379 -13.62 -15.61 19.24
C ALA A 379 -13.62 -14.31 18.44
N TYR A 380 -12.54 -13.54 18.54
CA TYR A 380 -12.29 -12.36 17.71
C TYR A 380 -11.60 -12.78 16.42
N ARG A 381 -12.01 -12.19 15.30
CA ARG A 381 -11.49 -12.52 13.98
C ARG A 381 -10.51 -11.46 13.50
N TRP A 382 -9.50 -11.92 12.77
CA TRP A 382 -8.66 -11.06 11.95
C TRP A 382 -8.58 -11.61 10.53
N GLU A 383 -8.31 -10.73 9.57
CA GLU A 383 -8.09 -11.08 8.18
C GLU A 383 -6.90 -10.31 7.59
N GLY A 384 -6.28 -10.91 6.58
CA GLY A 384 -5.14 -10.34 5.88
C GLY A 384 -5.20 -10.63 4.39
N THR A 385 -4.59 -9.78 3.59
CA THR A 385 -4.38 -9.99 2.15
C THR A 385 -3.00 -9.53 1.77
N LEU A 386 -2.20 -10.44 1.21
CA LEU A 386 -0.96 -10.14 0.51
C LEU A 386 -1.30 -9.94 -0.97
N CYS A 387 -0.99 -8.76 -1.48
CA CYS A 387 -1.10 -8.40 -2.88
C CYS A 387 0.19 -8.81 -3.60
N VAL A 388 0.20 -10.01 -4.19
CA VAL A 388 1.40 -10.59 -4.81
C VAL A 388 1.87 -9.76 -6.01
N THR A 389 0.94 -9.26 -6.82
CA THR A 389 1.24 -8.48 -8.04
C THR A 389 2.07 -7.22 -7.79
N PRO A 390 1.68 -6.25 -6.95
CA PRO A 390 2.50 -5.06 -6.71
C PRO A 390 3.88 -5.41 -6.11
N LEU A 391 3.96 -6.43 -5.25
CA LEU A 391 5.23 -6.89 -4.71
C LEU A 391 6.13 -7.46 -5.83
N ALA A 392 5.61 -8.39 -6.64
CA ALA A 392 6.37 -8.99 -7.74
C ALA A 392 6.80 -7.95 -8.80
N LEU A 393 5.96 -6.98 -9.12
CA LEU A 393 6.32 -5.87 -10.01
C LEU A 393 7.45 -5.01 -9.44
N ALA A 394 7.45 -4.74 -8.13
CA ALA A 394 8.54 -4.00 -7.49
C ALA A 394 9.84 -4.80 -7.45
N LEU A 395 9.76 -6.09 -7.12
CA LEU A 395 10.90 -7.01 -7.11
C LEU A 395 11.61 -7.10 -8.47
N ALA A 396 10.84 -7.00 -9.54
CA ALA A 396 11.35 -7.08 -10.90
C ALA A 396 11.37 -5.72 -11.63
N GLY A 397 11.25 -4.62 -10.87
CA GLY A 397 11.42 -3.26 -11.39
C GLY A 397 12.88 -2.85 -11.56
N GLY A 398 13.81 -3.50 -10.87
CA GLY A 398 15.25 -3.28 -11.01
C GLY A 398 15.87 -3.98 -12.23
N GLU A 399 17.17 -3.75 -12.46
CA GLU A 399 17.92 -4.42 -13.54
C GLU A 399 17.99 -5.93 -13.35
N LYS A 400 18.12 -6.39 -12.10
CA LYS A 400 18.16 -7.80 -11.71
C LYS A 400 17.07 -8.11 -10.69
N VAL A 401 16.49 -9.29 -10.78
CA VAL A 401 15.56 -9.81 -9.77
C VAL A 401 16.37 -10.41 -8.63
N PRO A 402 16.05 -10.18 -7.33
CA PRO A 402 16.81 -10.78 -6.24
C PRO A 402 16.78 -12.32 -6.29
N SER A 403 17.90 -12.98 -6.02
CA SER A 403 18.12 -14.42 -6.25
C SER A 403 17.03 -15.33 -5.67
N ARG A 404 16.51 -14.99 -4.48
CA ARG A 404 15.42 -15.73 -3.84
C ARG A 404 14.13 -15.77 -4.66
N PHE A 405 13.82 -14.68 -5.38
CA PHE A 405 12.58 -14.51 -6.14
C PHE A 405 12.74 -14.68 -7.64
N ALA A 406 13.97 -14.56 -8.15
CA ALA A 406 14.28 -14.70 -9.56
C ALA A 406 13.80 -16.06 -10.10
N PRO A 407 13.24 -16.15 -11.33
CA PRO A 407 12.85 -17.44 -11.91
C PRO A 407 14.00 -18.45 -11.98
N PHE A 408 15.18 -17.95 -12.33
CA PHE A 408 16.47 -18.64 -12.33
C PHE A 408 17.48 -17.82 -11.54
N GLU A 409 18.48 -18.50 -11.00
CA GLU A 409 19.55 -17.90 -10.21
C GLU A 409 20.81 -17.67 -11.05
N ALA A 410 21.02 -18.56 -12.02
CA ALA A 410 22.10 -18.47 -12.99
C ALA A 410 21.58 -18.67 -14.42
N ASN A 411 22.09 -17.86 -15.34
CA ASN A 411 21.94 -18.05 -16.78
C ASN A 411 23.27 -18.53 -17.35
N VAL A 412 23.36 -19.77 -17.82
CA VAL A 412 24.53 -20.27 -18.54
C VAL A 412 24.30 -20.01 -20.03
N LEU A 413 25.10 -19.13 -20.62
CA LEU A 413 24.93 -18.63 -21.97
C LEU A 413 26.04 -19.18 -22.88
N ILE A 414 25.66 -20.00 -23.86
CA ILE A 414 26.59 -20.48 -24.89
C ILE A 414 26.68 -19.41 -25.99
N ALA A 415 27.83 -18.74 -26.10
CA ALA A 415 27.97 -17.57 -26.97
C ALA A 415 27.82 -17.92 -28.47
N SER A 416 28.23 -19.12 -28.88
CA SER A 416 28.10 -19.62 -30.25
C SER A 416 27.88 -21.13 -30.26
N MET A 417 26.79 -21.59 -30.87
CA MET A 417 26.50 -23.02 -31.05
C MET A 417 27.42 -23.71 -32.05
N LYS A 418 28.29 -22.96 -32.75
CA LYS A 418 29.32 -23.49 -33.66
C LYS A 418 30.67 -23.72 -32.99
N ASN A 419 30.81 -23.35 -31.71
CA ASN A 419 32.01 -23.61 -30.93
C ASN A 419 31.74 -24.82 -30.04
N ASP A 420 32.26 -25.99 -30.43
CA ASP A 420 32.03 -27.25 -29.73
C ASP A 420 32.54 -27.21 -28.28
N ASP A 421 33.65 -26.50 -28.01
CA ASP A 421 34.20 -26.33 -26.66
C ASP A 421 33.25 -25.51 -25.78
N ALA A 422 32.69 -24.42 -26.32
CA ALA A 422 31.71 -23.60 -25.61
C ALA A 422 30.39 -24.34 -25.37
N VAL A 423 29.94 -25.14 -26.33
CA VAL A 423 28.75 -25.98 -26.20
C VAL A 423 28.97 -27.02 -25.11
N SER A 424 30.09 -27.75 -25.15
CA SER A 424 30.43 -28.76 -24.15
C SER A 424 30.51 -28.15 -22.75
N LEU A 425 31.30 -27.08 -22.61
CA LEU A 425 31.50 -26.40 -21.34
C LEU A 425 30.19 -25.84 -20.77
N GLY A 426 29.36 -25.20 -21.60
CA GLY A 426 28.07 -24.64 -21.18
C GLY A 426 27.11 -25.72 -20.64
N ASN A 427 27.03 -26.89 -21.29
CA ASN A 427 26.20 -27.99 -20.79
C ASN A 427 26.75 -28.55 -19.46
N ILE A 428 28.08 -28.77 -19.36
CA ILE A 428 28.73 -29.26 -18.13
C ILE A 428 28.51 -28.30 -16.96
N LEU A 429 28.66 -26.98 -17.19
CA LEU A 429 28.45 -25.99 -16.14
C LEU A 429 27.00 -25.92 -15.70
N ALA A 430 26.05 -26.00 -16.63
CA ALA A 430 24.63 -26.04 -16.29
C ALA A 430 24.31 -27.26 -15.40
N GLU A 431 24.80 -28.45 -15.76
CA GLU A 431 24.61 -29.67 -14.96
C GLU A 431 25.24 -29.54 -13.57
N ARG A 432 26.51 -29.10 -13.47
CA ARG A 432 27.20 -28.93 -12.18
C ARG A 432 26.53 -27.90 -11.26
N LEU A 433 25.94 -26.86 -11.82
CA LEU A 433 25.17 -25.87 -11.06
C LEU A 433 23.83 -26.47 -10.60
N GLU A 434 23.13 -27.19 -11.47
CA GLU A 434 21.88 -27.88 -11.12
C GLU A 434 22.11 -28.94 -10.03
N GLU A 435 23.23 -29.68 -10.05
CA GLU A 435 23.65 -30.62 -9.00
C GLU A 435 23.83 -29.95 -7.62
N LYS A 436 24.16 -28.65 -7.59
CA LYS A 436 24.25 -27.84 -6.36
C LYS A 436 22.90 -27.25 -5.94
N GLY A 437 21.81 -27.59 -6.63
CA GLY A 437 20.46 -27.07 -6.37
C GLY A 437 20.24 -25.65 -6.87
N ILE A 438 21.08 -25.15 -7.78
CA ILE A 438 20.94 -23.84 -8.40
C ILE A 438 19.98 -23.95 -9.57
N ARG A 439 19.04 -23.00 -9.68
CA ARG A 439 18.10 -22.96 -10.79
C ARG A 439 18.75 -22.31 -12.00
N VAL A 440 19.01 -23.12 -13.03
CA VAL A 440 19.74 -22.69 -14.23
C VAL A 440 18.82 -22.50 -15.43
N LEU A 441 18.98 -21.36 -16.11
CA LEU A 441 18.57 -21.17 -17.50
C LEU A 441 19.79 -21.41 -18.39
N LEU A 442 19.72 -22.37 -19.32
CA LEU A 442 20.77 -22.62 -20.30
C LEU A 442 20.34 -21.99 -21.64
N ASP A 443 21.01 -20.93 -22.08
CA ASP A 443 20.77 -20.30 -23.38
C ASP A 443 21.50 -21.05 -24.51
N ASP A 444 20.87 -22.15 -24.93
CA ASP A 444 21.29 -23.04 -26.02
C ASP A 444 20.67 -22.68 -27.38
N ARG A 445 20.12 -21.48 -27.54
CA ARG A 445 19.49 -21.04 -28.81
C ARG A 445 20.53 -20.92 -29.93
N ASP A 446 20.15 -21.24 -31.16
CA ASP A 446 20.95 -20.93 -32.35
C ASP A 446 20.72 -19.46 -32.78
N GLU A 447 21.18 -18.55 -31.93
CA GLU A 447 21.02 -17.10 -32.08
C GLU A 447 22.37 -16.39 -31.98
N ARG A 448 22.45 -15.17 -32.53
CA ARG A 448 23.67 -14.36 -32.45
C ARG A 448 23.96 -13.99 -30.99
N ALA A 449 25.24 -14.03 -30.60
CA ALA A 449 25.69 -13.69 -29.25
C ALA A 449 25.13 -12.36 -28.73
N GLY A 450 25.12 -11.31 -29.56
CA GLY A 450 24.57 -10.00 -29.18
C GLY A 450 23.07 -10.02 -28.85
N VAL A 451 22.28 -10.89 -29.49
CA VAL A 451 20.86 -11.08 -29.15
C VAL A 451 20.75 -11.79 -27.80
N LYS A 452 21.53 -12.85 -27.59
CA LYS A 452 21.57 -13.57 -26.30
C LYS A 452 21.97 -12.67 -25.14
N PHE A 453 22.97 -11.81 -25.33
CA PHE A 453 23.41 -10.85 -24.33
C PHE A 453 22.32 -9.83 -24.00
N SER A 454 21.67 -9.25 -25.03
CA SER A 454 20.56 -8.33 -24.83
C SER A 454 19.38 -8.97 -24.10
N ASP A 455 19.08 -10.24 -24.40
CA ASP A 455 18.02 -10.98 -23.71
C ASP A 455 18.40 -11.29 -22.25
N ALA A 456 19.65 -11.68 -21.99
CA ALA A 456 20.14 -11.96 -20.65
C ALA A 456 20.05 -10.73 -19.73
N GLU A 457 20.46 -9.55 -20.24
CA GLU A 457 20.33 -8.27 -19.53
C GLU A 457 18.87 -7.90 -19.29
N LEU A 458 17.99 -8.11 -20.29
CA LEU A 458 16.57 -7.77 -20.20
C LEU A 458 15.81 -8.68 -19.22
N ILE A 459 16.09 -9.99 -19.24
CA ILE A 459 15.46 -10.97 -18.33
C ILE A 459 15.91 -10.71 -16.88
N GLY A 460 17.16 -10.27 -16.69
CA GLY A 460 17.67 -9.85 -15.38
C GLY A 460 17.90 -11.01 -14.41
N VAL A 461 18.42 -12.14 -14.90
CA VAL A 461 18.87 -13.26 -14.04
C VAL A 461 20.06 -12.79 -13.17
N PRO A 462 20.10 -13.12 -11.86
CA PRO A 462 21.10 -12.58 -10.93
C PRO A 462 22.55 -12.75 -11.42
N VAL A 463 22.89 -13.95 -11.88
CA VAL A 463 24.22 -14.31 -12.39
C VAL A 463 24.10 -14.78 -13.83
N THR A 464 25.00 -14.33 -14.70
CA THR A 464 25.14 -14.90 -16.06
C THR A 464 26.57 -15.43 -16.23
N ILE A 465 26.71 -16.66 -16.72
CA ILE A 465 27.99 -17.31 -17.01
C ILE A 465 28.06 -17.53 -18.52
N VAL A 466 29.02 -16.90 -19.19
CA VAL A 466 29.16 -16.95 -20.64
C VAL A 466 30.26 -17.95 -21.01
N ALA A 467 29.87 -19.06 -21.64
CA ALA A 467 30.78 -19.98 -22.29
C ALA A 467 31.12 -19.44 -23.69
N GLY A 468 32.32 -18.90 -23.83
CA GLY A 468 32.74 -18.06 -24.95
C GLY A 468 33.92 -18.62 -25.75
N ARG A 469 34.81 -17.73 -26.17
CA ARG A 469 35.99 -18.08 -26.98
C ARG A 469 37.05 -18.85 -26.18
N GLU A 470 37.18 -18.56 -24.90
CA GLU A 470 38.18 -19.13 -23.99
C GLU A 470 37.71 -20.43 -23.32
N ALA A 471 36.60 -21.00 -23.81
CA ALA A 471 36.05 -22.24 -23.28
C ALA A 471 37.04 -23.42 -23.37
N SER A 472 37.88 -23.45 -24.42
CA SER A 472 38.93 -24.45 -24.60
C SER A 472 40.04 -24.36 -23.54
N GLU A 473 40.22 -23.18 -22.93
CA GLU A 473 41.16 -22.91 -21.84
C GLU A 473 40.51 -23.12 -20.46
N GLY A 474 39.23 -23.49 -20.42
CA GLY A 474 38.48 -23.66 -19.18
C GLY A 474 38.15 -22.33 -18.51
N VAL A 475 38.03 -21.24 -19.25
CA VAL A 475 37.68 -19.90 -18.73
C VAL A 475 36.30 -19.47 -19.24
N VAL A 476 35.54 -18.83 -18.36
CA VAL A 476 34.24 -18.22 -18.67
C VAL A 476 34.19 -16.77 -18.22
N GLU A 477 33.34 -15.97 -18.86
CA GLU A 477 33.02 -14.63 -18.37
C GLU A 477 31.81 -14.72 -17.41
N ALA A 478 31.93 -14.14 -16.22
CA ALA A 478 30.87 -14.07 -15.23
C ALA A 478 30.34 -12.64 -15.10
N TRP A 479 29.02 -12.48 -15.18
CA TRP A 479 28.29 -11.26 -14.86
C TRP A 479 27.72 -11.37 -13.45
N MET A 480 28.29 -10.61 -12.53
CA MET A 480 28.11 -10.75 -11.08
C MET A 480 26.86 -9.99 -10.58
N PRO A 481 26.27 -10.37 -9.42
CA PRO A 481 25.04 -9.74 -8.91
C PRO A 481 25.12 -8.22 -8.75
N ASP A 482 26.31 -7.68 -8.47
CA ASP A 482 26.57 -6.25 -8.31
C ASP A 482 26.68 -5.47 -9.64
N GLY A 483 26.54 -6.15 -10.78
CA GLY A 483 26.64 -5.58 -12.12
C GLY A 483 28.05 -5.62 -12.73
N SER A 484 29.07 -6.01 -11.96
CA SER A 484 30.43 -6.17 -12.48
C SER A 484 30.57 -7.41 -13.37
N ARG A 485 31.61 -7.41 -14.21
CA ARG A 485 31.93 -8.53 -15.11
C ARG A 485 33.40 -8.90 -14.96
N GLY A 486 33.72 -10.19 -15.07
CA GLY A 486 35.10 -10.66 -14.99
C GLY A 486 35.24 -12.11 -15.42
N GLU A 487 36.47 -12.53 -15.67
CA GLU A 487 36.80 -13.91 -16.00
C GLU A 487 36.81 -14.79 -14.75
N LEU A 488 36.40 -16.05 -14.92
CA LEU A 488 36.40 -17.06 -13.87
C LEU A 488 36.82 -18.42 -14.45
N PRO A 489 37.74 -19.16 -13.79
CA PRO A 489 38.00 -20.55 -14.12
C PRO A 489 36.72 -21.41 -13.99
N ALA A 490 36.45 -22.25 -14.97
CA ALA A 490 35.25 -23.06 -15.06
C ALA A 490 35.09 -24.05 -13.90
N ASP A 491 36.19 -24.52 -13.32
CA ASP A 491 36.18 -25.40 -12.14
C ASP A 491 35.63 -24.69 -10.89
N ALA A 492 35.90 -23.39 -10.75
CA ALA A 492 35.46 -22.54 -9.65
C ALA A 492 34.00 -22.05 -9.76
N VAL A 493 33.40 -22.10 -10.96
CA VAL A 493 32.04 -21.59 -11.23
C VAL A 493 31.01 -22.12 -10.24
N PRO A 494 30.86 -23.44 -9.98
CA PRO A 494 29.75 -23.92 -9.16
C PRO A 494 29.76 -23.39 -7.72
N ASP A 495 30.94 -23.38 -7.10
CA ASP A 495 31.07 -22.91 -5.72
C ASP A 495 30.98 -21.38 -5.64
N GLN A 496 31.49 -20.66 -6.65
CA GLN A 496 31.41 -19.21 -6.67
C GLN A 496 30.00 -18.70 -6.91
N VAL A 497 29.26 -19.30 -7.85
CA VAL A 497 27.85 -18.96 -8.09
C VAL A 497 27.01 -19.27 -6.85
N LEU A 498 27.25 -20.41 -6.18
CA LEU A 498 26.54 -20.77 -4.95
C LEU A 498 26.70 -19.67 -3.87
N ARG A 499 27.91 -19.13 -3.68
CA ARG A 499 28.19 -18.03 -2.75
C ARG A 499 27.51 -16.71 -3.13
N TRP A 500 27.21 -16.50 -4.40
CA TRP A 500 26.54 -15.29 -4.87
C TRP A 500 25.02 -15.32 -4.73
N VAL A 501 24.41 -16.51 -4.72
CA VAL A 501 22.93 -16.67 -4.75
C VAL A 501 22.33 -17.26 -3.47
N ARG A 502 23.17 -17.64 -2.51
CA ARG A 502 22.80 -18.12 -1.17
C ARG A 502 23.54 -17.27 -0.15
#